data_AF-A0A645FD92-F1
#
_entry.id   AF-A0A645FD92-F1
#
_cell.length_a   1.000
_cell.length_b   1.000
_cell.length_c   1.000
_cell.angle_alpha   90.00
_cell.angle_beta   90.00
_cell.angle_gamma   90.00
#
_symmetry.space_group_name_H-M   'P 1'
#
loop_
_entity.id
_entity.type
_entity.pdbx_description
1 polymer ?
#
loop_
_entity_poly.entity_id
_entity_poly.type
_entity_poly.pdbx_seq_one_letter_code
_entity_poly.pdbx_strand_id
1 'polypeptide(L)'
;MLYNGKKYRGVKLNLNSHLDELIVWDEKNNRSIQLNKNYVDSFSIGQRKFVNIRERDESGLIIPGYYQLLYNNSVLVYKRIIKVYNESVNQEYIASNRGIIKKFVPSIKYFLKNQNGTFIIRRKKDILNLYPDKKKEIRKYIRSNGIYFNEDSMDISIVSVLSFIDNKYE
;
A
#
# COMPACT_ATOMS: atom_id res chain seq x y z
N MET A 1 10.43 -13.82 4.37
CA MET A 1 9.24 -13.70 5.23
C MET A 1 9.64 -13.92 6.67
N LEU A 2 9.04 -13.18 7.60
CA LEU A 2 9.09 -13.41 9.04
C LEU A 2 7.72 -13.94 9.46
N TYR A 3 7.71 -15.16 9.99
CA TYR A 3 6.50 -15.85 10.40
C TYR A 3 6.71 -16.50 11.76
N ASN A 4 5.91 -16.08 12.75
CA ASN A 4 6.02 -16.47 14.15
C ASN A 4 7.46 -16.31 14.67
N GLY A 5 8.08 -15.15 14.37
CA GLY A 5 9.48 -14.87 14.74
C GLY A 5 10.54 -15.63 13.94
N LYS A 6 10.18 -16.57 13.06
CA LYS A 6 11.13 -17.36 12.24
C LYS A 6 11.27 -16.77 10.84
N LYS A 7 12.51 -16.72 10.35
CA LYS A 7 12.83 -16.22 9.00
C LYS A 7 12.78 -17.35 7.99
N TYR A 8 11.99 -17.15 6.94
CA TYR A 8 11.87 -18.03 5.79
C TYR A 8 12.34 -17.30 4.52
N ARG A 9 13.13 -17.99 3.68
CA ARG A 9 13.68 -17.47 2.42
C ARG A 9 13.21 -18.36 1.26
N GLY A 10 13.16 -17.79 0.04
CA GLY A 10 12.79 -18.53 -1.17
C GLY A 10 11.34 -19.02 -1.24
N VAL A 11 10.45 -18.51 -0.37
CA VAL A 11 9.05 -18.94 -0.35
C VAL A 11 8.29 -18.26 -1.49
N LYS A 12 7.60 -19.05 -2.30
CA LYS A 12 6.65 -18.57 -3.31
C LYS A 12 5.38 -18.07 -2.61
N LEU A 13 5.10 -16.78 -2.76
CA LEU A 13 4.04 -16.06 -2.04
C LEU A 13 3.05 -15.44 -3.02
N ASN A 14 1.78 -15.47 -2.66
CA ASN A 14 0.71 -14.72 -3.30
C ASN A 14 -0.13 -14.01 -2.24
N LEU A 15 -0.38 -12.71 -2.44
CA LEU A 15 -1.25 -11.93 -1.57
C LEU A 15 -2.62 -11.81 -2.22
N ASN A 16 -3.63 -12.45 -1.63
CA ASN A 16 -5.02 -12.20 -1.96
C ASN A 16 -5.46 -10.88 -1.32
N SER A 17 -5.34 -9.78 -2.05
CA SER A 17 -5.70 -8.45 -1.58
C SER A 17 -7.21 -8.19 -1.48
N HIS A 18 -8.07 -9.13 -1.89
CA HIS A 18 -9.52 -9.02 -1.66
C HIS A 18 -9.87 -9.47 -0.23
N LEU A 19 -9.34 -10.63 0.18
CA LEU A 19 -9.59 -11.23 1.49
C LEU A 19 -8.51 -10.88 2.54
N ASP A 20 -7.43 -10.22 2.11
CA ASP A 20 -6.28 -9.88 2.95
C ASP A 20 -5.58 -11.13 3.52
N GLU A 21 -5.36 -12.12 2.63
CA GLU A 21 -4.79 -13.44 2.95
C GLU A 21 -3.45 -13.64 2.26
N LEU A 22 -2.48 -14.19 3.00
CA LEU A 22 -1.17 -14.56 2.46
C LEU A 22 -1.14 -16.06 2.18
N ILE A 23 -0.93 -16.41 0.91
CA ILE A 23 -0.90 -17.78 0.42
C ILE A 23 0.56 -18.13 0.10
N VAL A 24 1.02 -19.27 0.60
CA VAL A 24 2.30 -19.88 0.22
C VAL A 24 2.07 -21.06 -0.70
N TRP A 25 3.01 -21.30 -1.60
CA TRP A 25 3.07 -22.53 -2.37
C TRP A 25 4.01 -23.52 -1.68
N ASP A 26 3.47 -24.68 -1.29
CA ASP A 26 4.22 -25.80 -0.75
C ASP A 26 4.64 -26.73 -1.89
N GLU A 27 5.91 -26.62 -2.30
CA GLU A 27 6.45 -27.42 -3.41
C GLU A 27 6.48 -28.91 -3.10
N LYS A 28 6.67 -29.29 -1.83
CA LYS A 28 6.77 -30.71 -1.44
C LYS A 28 5.45 -31.44 -1.62
N ASN A 29 4.35 -30.77 -1.29
CA ASN A 29 3.00 -31.34 -1.35
C ASN A 29 2.17 -30.81 -2.53
N ASN A 30 2.79 -30.03 -3.43
CA ASN A 30 2.18 -29.47 -4.63
C ASN A 30 0.83 -28.76 -4.37
N ARG A 31 0.77 -27.92 -3.32
CA ARG A 31 -0.47 -27.28 -2.88
C ARG A 31 -0.26 -25.87 -2.36
N SER A 32 -1.34 -25.08 -2.40
CA SER A 32 -1.39 -23.76 -1.78
C SER A 32 -1.83 -23.86 -0.32
N ILE A 33 -1.17 -23.12 0.57
CA ILE A 33 -1.52 -23.04 1.99
C ILE A 33 -1.75 -21.58 2.35
N GLN A 34 -2.93 -21.26 2.89
CA GLN A 34 -3.18 -19.97 3.50
C GLN A 34 -2.53 -19.91 4.87
N LEU A 35 -1.71 -18.88 5.11
CA LEU A 35 -1.06 -18.68 6.39
C LEU A 35 -2.02 -18.04 7.39
N ASN A 36 -1.94 -18.49 8.65
CA ASN A 36 -2.58 -17.80 9.76
C ASN A 36 -2.00 -16.38 9.88
N LYS A 37 -2.85 -15.38 9.65
CA LYS A 37 -2.49 -13.96 9.64
C LYS A 37 -1.81 -13.52 10.94
N ASN A 38 -2.24 -14.03 12.09
CA ASN A 38 -1.69 -13.63 13.39
C ASN A 38 -0.19 -13.96 13.51
N TYR A 39 0.27 -14.97 12.78
CA TYR A 39 1.66 -15.39 12.78
C TYR A 39 2.49 -14.76 11.66
N VAL A 40 1.89 -14.04 10.71
CA VAL A 40 2.66 -13.31 9.69
C VAL A 40 3.07 -11.96 10.27
N ASP A 41 4.37 -11.73 10.43
CA ASP A 41 4.90 -10.43 10.88
C ASP A 41 5.19 -9.52 9.68
N SER A 42 5.94 -10.05 8.71
CA SER A 42 6.30 -9.33 7.47
C SER A 42 6.68 -10.28 6.36
N PHE A 43 6.54 -9.84 5.11
CA PHE A 43 6.94 -10.61 3.94
C PHE A 43 7.38 -9.71 2.80
N SER A 44 7.85 -10.30 1.71
CA SER A 44 8.23 -9.55 0.51
C SER A 44 7.78 -10.30 -0.72
N ILE A 45 7.24 -9.57 -1.69
CA ILE A 45 6.89 -10.07 -3.02
C ILE A 45 7.69 -9.25 -4.02
N GLY A 46 8.66 -9.87 -4.67
CA GLY A 46 9.71 -9.14 -5.40
C GLY A 46 10.43 -8.16 -4.47
N GLN A 47 10.53 -6.90 -4.88
CA GLN A 47 11.16 -5.83 -4.10
C GLN A 47 10.21 -5.15 -3.09
N ARG A 48 8.91 -5.49 -3.12
CA ARG A 48 7.89 -4.86 -2.27
C ARG A 48 7.89 -5.51 -0.90
N LYS A 49 8.12 -4.73 0.14
CA LYS A 49 8.06 -5.17 1.54
C LYS A 49 6.66 -4.95 2.09
N PHE A 50 6.12 -5.94 2.79
CA PHE A 50 4.82 -5.90 3.44
C PHE A 50 4.95 -6.17 4.93
N VAL A 51 4.14 -5.48 5.72
CA VAL A 51 4.01 -5.67 7.16
C VAL A 51 2.57 -5.99 7.51
N ASN A 52 2.38 -6.79 8.55
CA ASN A 52 1.07 -7.03 9.13
C ASN A 52 0.82 -6.06 10.28
N ILE A 53 -0.14 -5.18 10.11
CA ILE A 53 -0.60 -4.31 11.18
C ILE A 53 -1.69 -5.08 11.94
N ARG A 54 -1.46 -5.39 13.22
CA ARG A 54 -2.38 -6.22 14.03
C ARG A 54 -3.47 -5.40 14.72
N GLU A 55 -3.19 -4.14 14.98
CA GLU A 55 -4.05 -3.27 15.77
C GLU A 55 -4.35 -1.97 15.01
N ARG A 56 -5.48 -1.36 15.36
CA ARG A 56 -5.84 -0.04 14.84
C ARG A 56 -4.90 0.98 15.47
N ASP A 57 -4.49 1.98 14.70
CA ASP A 57 -3.72 3.10 15.26
C ASP A 57 -4.62 4.06 16.05
N GLU A 58 -4.02 4.94 16.85
CA GLU A 58 -4.76 5.90 17.69
C GLU A 58 -5.74 6.79 16.90
N SER A 59 -5.38 7.16 15.66
CA SER A 59 -6.25 7.95 14.79
C SER A 59 -7.46 7.18 14.24
N GLY A 60 -7.39 5.85 14.28
CA GLY A 60 -8.35 4.96 13.65
C GLY A 60 -8.27 4.88 12.13
N LEU A 61 -7.32 5.55 11.47
CA LEU A 61 -7.20 5.56 10.01
C LEU A 61 -6.53 4.29 9.48
N ILE A 62 -5.55 3.77 10.21
CA ILE A 62 -4.91 2.50 9.93
C ILE A 62 -5.65 1.43 10.73
N ILE A 63 -6.14 0.41 10.04
CA ILE A 63 -6.85 -0.71 10.65
C ILE A 63 -6.05 -1.99 10.39
N PRO A 64 -6.33 -3.09 11.11
CA PRO A 64 -5.57 -4.31 10.95
C PRO A 64 -5.56 -4.84 9.50
N GLY A 65 -4.40 -5.31 9.05
CA GLY A 65 -4.24 -5.87 7.71
C GLY A 65 -2.81 -5.85 7.17
N TYR A 66 -2.66 -6.32 5.93
CA TYR A 66 -1.37 -6.23 5.23
C TYR A 66 -1.20 -4.90 4.52
N TYR A 67 -0.05 -4.27 4.76
CA TYR A 67 0.33 -2.99 4.17
C TYR A 67 1.69 -3.13 3.52
N GLN A 68 1.84 -2.56 2.32
CA GLN A 68 3.16 -2.37 1.73
C GLN A 68 3.85 -1.20 2.43
N LEU A 69 5.07 -1.41 2.90
CA LEU A 69 5.92 -0.36 3.46
C LEU A 69 6.66 0.32 2.31
N LEU A 70 6.31 1.57 2.03
CA LEU A 70 6.93 2.37 0.95
C LEU A 70 8.15 3.16 1.43
N TYR A 71 8.07 3.69 2.65
CA TYR A 71 9.10 4.55 3.21
C TYR A 71 9.20 4.33 4.71
N ASN A 72 10.43 4.33 5.22
CA ASN A 72 10.74 4.13 6.63
C ASN A 72 12.02 4.88 6.98
N ASN A 73 11.88 6.17 7.28
CA ASN A 73 12.97 7.01 7.77
C ASN A 73 12.42 7.98 8.83
N SER A 74 12.43 9.30 8.59
CA SER A 74 11.84 10.28 9.52
C SER A 74 10.33 10.07 9.74
N VAL A 75 9.67 9.46 8.75
CA VAL A 75 8.26 9.08 8.77
C VAL A 75 8.09 7.67 8.21
N LEU A 76 6.97 7.04 8.55
CA LEU A 76 6.53 5.77 7.99
C LEU A 76 5.47 6.02 6.92
N VAL A 77 5.62 5.39 5.75
CA VAL A 77 4.58 5.40 4.70
C VAL A 77 4.11 3.99 4.42
N TYR A 78 2.81 3.79 4.61
CA TYR A 78 2.12 2.56 4.31
C TYR A 78 1.19 2.74 3.10
N LYS A 79 1.22 1.77 2.20
CA LYS A 79 0.25 1.62 1.12
C LYS A 79 -0.62 0.41 1.39
N ARG A 80 -1.93 0.61 1.36
CA ARG A 80 -2.91 -0.47 1.40
C ARG A 80 -3.54 -0.63 0.03
N ILE A 81 -3.63 -1.88 -0.43
CA ILE A 81 -4.30 -2.24 -1.68
C ILE A 81 -5.39 -3.24 -1.32
N ILE A 82 -6.64 -2.91 -1.63
CA ILE A 82 -7.78 -3.82 -1.48
C ILE A 82 -8.40 -4.03 -2.85
N LYS A 83 -8.60 -5.27 -3.28
CA LYS A 83 -9.40 -5.53 -4.49
C LYS A 83 -10.87 -5.55 -4.09
N VAL A 84 -11.67 -4.64 -4.64
CA VAL A 84 -13.10 -4.54 -4.37
C VAL A 84 -13.86 -5.16 -5.54
N TYR A 85 -14.79 -6.05 -5.24
CA TYR A 85 -15.68 -6.64 -6.22
C TYR A 85 -16.73 -5.60 -6.63
N ASN A 86 -16.85 -5.36 -7.94
CA ASN A 86 -17.82 -4.44 -8.51
C ASN A 86 -18.65 -5.15 -9.58
N GLU A 87 -19.96 -4.95 -9.52
CA GLU A 87 -20.90 -5.31 -10.58
C GLU A 87 -21.41 -4.02 -11.24
N SER A 88 -21.34 -3.95 -12.57
CA SER A 88 -21.89 -2.84 -13.34
C SER A 88 -22.78 -3.39 -14.45
N VAL A 89 -23.95 -2.78 -14.64
CA VAL A 89 -24.86 -3.13 -15.73
C VAL A 89 -24.44 -2.36 -16.98
N ASN A 90 -24.16 -3.08 -18.06
CA ASN A 90 -23.95 -2.47 -19.37
C ASN A 90 -25.32 -2.06 -19.94
N GLN A 91 -25.54 -0.75 -20.09
CA GLN A 91 -26.81 -0.19 -20.56
C GLN A 91 -27.17 -0.62 -21.98
N GLU A 92 -26.20 -1.01 -22.82
CA GLU A 92 -26.46 -1.50 -24.18
C GLU A 92 -27.12 -2.89 -24.22
N TYR A 93 -27.06 -3.65 -23.12
CA TYR A 93 -27.48 -5.06 -23.08
C TYR A 93 -28.76 -5.30 -22.28
N ILE A 94 -29.52 -4.24 -21.94
CA ILE A 94 -30.74 -4.32 -21.11
C ILE A 94 -31.80 -5.28 -21.71
N ALA A 95 -31.77 -5.54 -23.03
CA ALA A 95 -32.66 -6.49 -23.69
C ALA A 95 -32.28 -7.98 -23.52
N SER A 96 -31.15 -8.31 -22.88
CA SER A 96 -30.73 -9.69 -22.65
C SER A 96 -30.20 -9.85 -21.21
N ASN A 97 -30.50 -10.96 -20.54
CA ASN A 97 -29.97 -11.30 -19.19
C ASN A 97 -28.42 -11.43 -19.12
N ARG A 98 -27.66 -10.89 -20.09
CA ARG A 98 -26.20 -10.95 -20.23
C ARG A 98 -25.49 -9.61 -19.91
N GLY A 99 -26.21 -8.59 -19.43
CA GLY A 99 -25.66 -7.24 -19.23
C GLY A 99 -24.82 -6.99 -17.97
N ILE A 100 -24.57 -7.97 -17.11
CA ILE A 100 -23.83 -7.76 -15.84
C ILE A 100 -22.34 -8.02 -16.03
N ILE A 101 -21.52 -6.97 -15.91
CA ILE A 101 -20.05 -7.07 -15.91
C ILE A 101 -19.58 -7.13 -14.45
N LYS A 102 -18.86 -8.21 -14.13
CA LYS A 102 -18.29 -8.48 -12.81
C LYS A 102 -16.78 -8.28 -12.86
N LYS A 103 -16.21 -7.36 -12.08
CA LYS A 103 -14.76 -7.11 -12.06
C LYS A 103 -14.25 -6.75 -10.67
N PHE A 104 -13.00 -7.10 -10.40
CA PHE A 104 -12.28 -6.57 -9.24
C PHE A 104 -11.54 -5.29 -9.62
N VAL A 105 -11.79 -4.22 -8.86
CA VAL A 105 -11.09 -2.93 -9.01
C VAL A 105 -10.22 -2.69 -7.78
N PRO A 106 -8.93 -2.31 -7.95
CA PRO A 106 -8.08 -1.97 -6.82
C PRO A 106 -8.54 -0.65 -6.17
N SER A 107 -8.67 -0.66 -4.86
CA SER A 107 -8.79 0.52 -4.01
C SER A 107 -7.47 0.70 -3.28
N ILE A 108 -6.79 1.80 -3.56
CA ILE A 108 -5.46 2.10 -3.01
C ILE A 108 -5.57 3.27 -2.03
N LYS A 109 -4.97 3.12 -0.84
CA LYS A 109 -4.85 4.19 0.16
C LYS A 109 -3.41 4.28 0.66
N TYR A 110 -2.94 5.52 0.82
CA TYR A 110 -1.63 5.81 1.37
C TYR A 110 -1.79 6.49 2.72
N PHE A 111 -0.98 6.05 3.68
CA PHE A 111 -0.96 6.55 5.04
C PHE A 111 0.45 6.97 5.40
N LEU A 112 0.61 8.19 5.89
CA LEU A 112 1.86 8.68 6.47
C LEU A 112 1.67 8.71 7.99
N LYS A 113 2.56 8.05 8.72
CA LYS A 113 2.59 8.05 10.19
C LYS A 113 3.89 8.71 10.67
N ASN A 114 3.74 9.67 11.57
CA ASN A 114 4.85 10.34 12.24
C ASN A 114 4.48 10.62 13.72
N GLN A 115 5.32 11.39 14.42
CA GLN A 115 5.08 11.77 15.83
C GLN A 115 3.79 12.58 16.06
N ASN A 116 3.27 13.26 15.04
CA ASN A 116 2.05 14.06 15.13
C ASN A 116 0.78 13.24 14.81
N GLY A 117 0.94 11.94 14.55
CA GLY A 117 -0.15 11.03 14.24
C GLY A 117 -0.12 10.48 12.81
N THR A 118 -1.29 10.08 12.33
CA THR A 118 -1.45 9.42 11.03
C THR A 118 -2.29 10.28 10.09
N PHE A 119 -1.87 10.35 8.83
CA PHE A 119 -2.49 11.18 7.80
C PHE A 119 -2.71 10.39 6.52
N ILE A 120 -3.83 10.63 5.84
CA ILE A 120 -4.10 10.03 4.52
C ILE A 120 -3.47 10.92 3.45
N ILE A 121 -2.70 10.29 2.54
CA ILE A 121 -2.16 10.95 1.35
C ILE A 121 -2.98 10.53 0.13
N ARG A 122 -3.73 11.47 -0.44
CA ARG A 122 -4.51 11.25 -1.69
C ARG A 122 -3.88 11.96 -2.87
N ARG A 123 -3.18 13.07 -2.62
CA ARG A 123 -2.61 13.93 -3.64
C ARG A 123 -1.42 14.70 -3.09
N LYS A 124 -0.63 15.28 -3.99
CA LYS A 124 0.46 16.22 -3.71
C LYS A 124 0.14 17.26 -2.62
N LYS A 125 -1.07 17.81 -2.62
CA LYS A 125 -1.49 18.84 -1.65
C LYS A 125 -1.40 18.34 -0.20
N ASP A 126 -1.67 17.06 0.03
CA ASP A 126 -1.71 16.50 1.38
C ASP A 126 -0.29 16.45 1.97
N ILE A 127 0.71 16.03 1.19
CA ILE A 127 2.12 16.10 1.58
C ILE A 127 2.55 17.55 1.84
N LEU A 128 2.22 18.47 0.94
CA LEU A 128 2.56 19.89 1.12
C LEU A 128 1.97 20.46 2.41
N ASN A 129 0.78 20.02 2.83
CA ASN A 129 0.14 20.48 4.05
C ASN A 129 0.81 19.93 5.32
N LEU A 130 1.44 18.76 5.25
CA LEU A 130 2.20 18.20 6.36
C LEU A 130 3.54 18.92 6.60
N TYR A 131 4.06 19.61 5.59
CA TYR A 131 5.33 20.35 5.66
C TYR A 131 5.14 21.82 5.25
N PRO A 132 4.39 22.62 6.04
CA PRO A 132 4.02 24.00 5.67
C PRO A 132 5.23 24.89 5.40
N ASP A 133 6.28 24.78 6.23
CA ASP A 133 7.48 25.62 6.13
C ASP A 133 8.32 25.28 4.88
N LYS A 134 8.26 24.02 4.43
CA LYS A 134 9.02 23.51 3.27
C LYS A 134 8.21 23.54 1.97
N LYS A 135 6.98 24.09 1.97
CA LYS A 135 6.08 24.08 0.80
C LYS A 135 6.73 24.62 -0.48
N LYS A 136 7.48 25.72 -0.39
CA LYS A 136 8.14 26.35 -1.55
C LYS A 136 9.22 25.44 -2.13
N GLU A 137 10.07 24.88 -1.28
CA GLU A 137 11.16 23.99 -1.69
C GLU A 137 10.66 22.69 -2.29
N ILE A 138 9.68 22.05 -1.64
CA ILE A 138 9.08 20.80 -2.14
C ILE A 138 8.45 21.03 -3.52
N ARG A 139 7.74 22.16 -3.71
CA ARG A 139 7.17 22.49 -5.03
C ARG A 139 8.25 22.68 -6.09
N LYS A 140 9.36 23.34 -5.75
CA LYS A 140 10.49 23.53 -6.66
C LYS A 140 11.08 22.17 -7.05
N TYR A 141 11.34 21.29 -6.09
CA TYR A 141 11.86 19.94 -6.30
C TYR A 141 10.95 19.10 -7.19
N ILE A 142 9.65 19.08 -6.90
CA ILE A 142 8.65 18.35 -7.72
C ILE A 142 8.68 18.84 -9.16
N ARG A 143 8.76 20.16 -9.38
CA ARG A 143 8.76 20.75 -10.73
C ARG A 143 10.07 20.47 -11.47
N SER A 144 11.22 20.66 -10.81
CA SER A 144 12.53 20.50 -11.44
C SER A 144 12.83 19.04 -11.82
N ASN A 145 12.27 18.08 -11.09
CA ASN A 145 12.48 16.65 -11.32
C ASN A 145 11.33 15.97 -12.07
N GLY A 146 10.36 16.72 -12.59
CA GLY A 146 9.25 16.15 -13.36
C GLY A 146 8.42 15.12 -12.57
N ILE A 147 8.19 15.35 -11.27
CA ILE A 147 7.47 14.41 -10.41
C ILE A 147 5.96 14.60 -10.58
N TYR A 148 5.28 13.53 -11.00
CA TYR A 148 3.82 13.51 -11.19
C TYR A 148 3.12 12.79 -10.04
N PHE A 149 1.93 13.23 -9.65
CA PHE A 149 1.12 12.58 -8.61
C PHE A 149 -0.15 12.02 -9.24
N ASN A 150 0.04 11.06 -10.15
CA ASN A 150 -1.03 10.26 -10.75
C ASN A 150 -0.97 8.82 -10.19
N GLU A 151 -1.94 7.98 -10.55
CA GLU A 151 -2.07 6.63 -10.01
C GLU A 151 -0.80 5.76 -10.20
N ASP A 152 -0.19 5.83 -11.38
CA ASP A 152 0.98 5.01 -11.74
C ASP A 152 2.27 5.45 -11.05
N SER A 153 2.41 6.76 -10.78
CA SER A 153 3.62 7.35 -10.20
C SER A 153 3.53 7.61 -8.70
N MET A 154 2.35 7.43 -8.07
CA MET A 154 2.10 7.82 -6.69
C MET A 154 3.12 7.25 -5.69
N ASP A 155 3.47 5.95 -5.80
CA ASP A 155 4.46 5.30 -4.92
C ASP A 155 5.82 6.01 -5.01
N ILE A 156 6.35 6.15 -6.23
CA ILE A 156 7.67 6.72 -6.50
C ILE A 156 7.69 8.20 -6.10
N SER A 157 6.62 8.93 -6.36
CA SER A 157 6.51 10.35 -6.08
C SER A 157 6.44 10.65 -4.59
N ILE A 158 5.71 9.84 -3.80
CA ILE A 158 5.71 9.96 -2.34
C ILE A 158 7.11 9.71 -1.81
N VAL A 159 7.74 8.59 -2.20
CA VAL A 159 9.09 8.21 -1.72
C VAL A 159 10.11 9.27 -2.10
N SER A 160 10.13 9.73 -3.35
CA SER A 160 11.09 10.72 -3.84
C SER A 160 10.98 12.05 -3.09
N VAL A 161 9.77 12.53 -2.82
CA VAL A 161 9.57 13.79 -2.08
C VAL A 161 9.97 13.65 -0.62
N LEU A 162 9.68 12.53 0.03
CA LEU A 162 10.06 12.31 1.43
C LEU A 162 11.57 12.14 1.58
N SER A 163 12.22 11.42 0.66
CA SER A 163 13.68 11.34 0.59
C SER A 163 14.34 12.70 0.42
N PHE A 164 13.79 13.57 -0.43
CA PHE A 164 14.28 14.95 -0.55
C PHE A 164 14.12 15.75 0.75
N ILE A 165 13.02 15.55 1.49
CA ILE A 165 12.77 16.22 2.77
C ILE A 165 13.75 15.74 3.84
N ASP A 166 14.13 14.46 3.84
CA ASP A 166 15.06 13.91 4.83
C ASP A 166 16.52 14.27 4.52
N ASN A 167 16.98 14.10 3.28
CA ASN A 167 18.37 14.36 2.88
C ASN A 167 18.84 15.81 3.08
N LYS A 168 17.90 16.76 3.20
CA LYS A 168 18.24 18.17 3.44
C LYS A 168 18.43 18.51 4.92
N TYR A 169 18.12 17.59 5.84
CA TYR A 169 18.02 17.86 7.27
C TYR A 169 18.69 16.78 8.14
N GLU A 170 19.56 15.96 7.54
CA GLU A 170 20.70 15.32 8.23
C GLU A 170 21.87 16.32 8.30
#